data_AF-A0A7I7MS65-F1
#
_entry.id   AF-A0A7I7MS65-F1
#
_cell.length_a   1.000
_cell.length_b   1.000
_cell.length_c   1.000
_cell.angle_alpha   90.00
_cell.angle_beta   90.00
_cell.angle_gamma   90.00
#
_symmetry.space_group_name_H-M   'P 1'
#
loop_
_entity.id
_entity.type
_entity.pdbx_description
1 polymer ?
#
loop_
_entity_poly.entity_id
_entity_poly.type
_entity_poly.pdbx_seq_one_letter_code
_entity_poly.pdbx_strand_id
1 'polypeptide(L)' 'MVMVGDDLHNDVLAAQAVGMTGVLVRTGKFRQDTLDRWTADPAAAKPDHVVDSVADLPEFLELG' A
#
# COMPACT_ATOMS: atom_id res chain seq x y z
N MET A 1 6.08 -7.67 10.35
CA MET A 1 5.60 -8.39 9.15
C MET A 1 5.14 -7.35 8.15
N VAL A 2 5.41 -7.56 6.86
CA VAL A 2 5.03 -6.63 5.79
C VAL A 2 3.99 -7.31 4.91
N MET A 3 2.89 -6.61 4.65
CA MET A 3 1.91 -7.00 3.63
C MET A 3 2.15 -6.16 2.38
N VAL A 4 2.29 -6.84 1.24
CA VAL A 4 2.44 -6.24 -0.08
C VAL A 4 1.22 -6.66 -0.90
N GLY A 5 0.42 -5.69 -1.36
CA GLY A 5 -0.82 -5.99 -2.09
C GLY A 5 -1.18 -4.92 -3.11
N ASP A 6 -2.07 -5.27 -4.03
CA ASP A 6 -2.57 -4.39 -5.09
C ASP A 6 -3.93 -3.76 -4.76
N ASP A 7 -4.61 -4.26 -3.74
CA ASP A 7 -5.86 -3.72 -3.23
C ASP A 7 -5.64 -2.87 -1.97
N LEU A 8 -5.93 -1.56 -2.09
CA LEU A 8 -5.80 -0.61 -0.99
C LEU A 8 -6.55 -1.05 0.27
N HIS A 9 -7.78 -1.56 0.14
CA HIS A 9 -8.63 -1.84 1.30
C HIS A 9 -8.42 -3.25 1.83
N ASN A 10 -8.44 -4.23 0.93
CA ASN A 10 -8.48 -5.64 1.30
C ASN A 10 -7.11 -6.20 1.69
N ASP A 11 -6.04 -5.68 1.08
CA ASP A 11 -4.69 -6.12 1.37
C ASP A 11 -4.02 -5.17 2.36
N VAL A 12 -3.93 -3.89 1.99
CA VAL A 12 -3.01 -2.95 2.62
C VAL A 12 -3.57 -2.37 3.92
N LEU A 13 -4.72 -1.69 3.85
CA LEU A 13 -5.33 -1.08 5.03
C LEU A 13 -5.84 -2.14 6.02
N ALA A 14 -6.35 -3.28 5.53
CA ALA A 14 -6.72 -4.40 6.40
C ALA A 14 -5.51 -4.97 7.16
N ALA A 15 -4.35 -5.09 6.50
CA ALA A 15 -3.14 -5.56 7.16
C ALA A 15 -2.60 -4.55 8.19
N GLN A 16 -2.66 -3.26 7.87
CA GLN A 16 -2.30 -2.20 8.81
C GLN A 16 -3.20 -2.19 10.05
N ALA A 17 -4.49 -2.48 9.90
CA ALA A 17 -5.42 -2.58 11.02
C ALA A 17 -5.07 -3.70 12.02
N VAL A 18 -4.26 -4.68 11.61
CA VAL A 18 -3.75 -5.76 12.49
C VAL A 18 -2.26 -5.63 12.82
N GLY A 19 -1.67 -4.45 12.61
CA GLY A 19 -0.31 -4.12 13.05
C GLY A 19 0.81 -4.54 12.09
N MET A 20 0.51 -4.81 10.82
CA MET A 20 1.53 -5.02 9.78
C MET A 20 1.88 -3.70 9.07
N THR A 21 3.08 -3.61 8.50
CA THR A 21 3.40 -2.55 7.54
C THR A 21 2.70 -2.85 6.22
N GLY A 22 1.94 -1.90 5.69
CA GLY A 22 1.20 -2.03 4.44
C GLY A 22 1.89 -1.34 3.26
N VAL A 23 2.21 -2.12 2.22
CA VAL A 23 2.81 -1.62 0.97
C VAL A 23 1.84 -1.86 -0.19
N LEU A 24 1.38 -0.77 -0.80
CA LEU A 24 0.53 -0.81 -1.99
C LEU A 24 1.39 -0.84 -3.25
N VAL A 25 1.22 -1.86 -4.09
CA VAL A 25 1.88 -1.93 -5.41
C VAL A 25 0.93 -1.46 -6.51
N ARG A 26 1.44 -0.73 -7.51
CA ARG A 26 0.63 -0.20 -8.63
C ARG A 26 0.45 -1.17 -9.79
N THR A 27 0.51 -2.46 -9.50
CA THR A 27 0.23 -3.56 -10.45
C THR A 27 -1.11 -4.22 -10.14
N GLY A 28 -1.62 -5.09 -11.02
CA GLY A 28 -2.78 -5.93 -10.72
C GLY A 28 -4.12 -5.18 -10.60
N LYS A 29 -4.83 -5.31 -9.48
CA LYS A 29 -6.13 -4.70 -9.17
C LYS A 29 -6.05 -3.21 -8.82
N PHE A 30 -4.83 -2.67 -8.68
CA PHE A 30 -4.62 -1.27 -8.35
C PHE A 30 -5.38 -0.32 -9.30
N ARG A 31 -5.95 0.75 -8.73
CA ARG A 31 -6.56 1.85 -9.49
C ARG A 31 -6.18 3.18 -8.85
N GLN A 32 -5.59 4.08 -9.64
CA GLN A 32 -5.18 5.41 -9.18
C GLN A 32 -6.36 6.19 -8.59
N ASP A 33 -7.52 6.20 -9.26
CA ASP A 33 -8.74 6.87 -8.79
C ASP A 33 -9.23 6.40 -7.42
N THR A 34 -8.95 5.14 -7.04
CA THR A 34 -9.29 4.64 -5.70
C THR A 34 -8.38 5.27 -4.66
N LEU A 35 -7.07 5.32 -4.93
CA LEU A 35 -6.09 5.95 -4.04
C LEU A 35 -6.32 7.46 -3.92
N ASP A 36 -6.55 8.16 -5.04
CA ASP A 36 -6.73 9.62 -5.05
C ASP A 36 -7.99 10.03 -4.28
N ARG A 37 -9.13 9.36 -4.52
CA ARG A 37 -10.37 9.65 -3.80
C ARG A 37 -10.27 9.36 -2.31
N TRP A 38 -9.57 8.28 -1.95
CA TRP A 38 -9.38 7.92 -0.54
C TRP A 38 -8.46 8.93 0.17
N THR A 39 -7.34 9.28 -0.46
CA THR A 39 -6.34 10.18 0.13
C THR A 39 -6.73 11.65 0.09
N ALA A 40 -7.81 12.01 -0.63
CA ALA A 40 -8.42 13.34 -0.58
C ALA A 40 -9.00 13.67 0.81
N ASP A 41 -9.38 12.66 1.60
CA ASP A 41 -9.74 12.86 3.00
C ASP A 41 -8.46 12.88 3.87
N PRO A 42 -8.12 14.01 4.52
CA PRO A 42 -6.94 14.11 5.37
C PRO A 42 -7.02 13.21 6.62
N ALA A 43 -8.20 12.75 7.02
CA ALA A 43 -8.39 11.85 8.15
C ALA A 43 -8.30 10.36 7.77
N ALA A 44 -8.26 10.03 6.47
CA ALA A 44 -8.20 8.66 6.01
C ALA A 44 -6.83 8.02 6.30
N ALA A 45 -6.85 6.76 6.76
CA ALA A 45 -5.63 5.96 6.91
C ALA A 45 -4.95 5.75 5.55
N LYS A 46 -3.63 5.92 5.48
CA LYS A 46 -2.86 5.82 4.24
C LYS A 46 -2.05 4.53 4.23
N PRO A 47 -1.78 3.95 3.04
CA PRO A 47 -0.76 2.92 2.93
C PRO A 47 0.56 3.47 3.48
N ASP A 48 1.31 2.67 4.22
CA ASP A 48 2.62 3.11 4.75
C ASP A 48 3.58 3.44 3.60
N HIS A 49 3.52 2.63 2.53
CA HIS A 49 4.29 2.83 1.32
C HIS A 49 3.48 2.55 0.05
N VAL A 50 3.83 3.22 -1.04
CA VAL A 50 3.32 2.93 -2.37
C VAL A 50 4.51 2.78 -3.32
N VAL A 51 4.57 1.66 -4.04
CA VAL A 51 5.63 1.36 -5.01
C VAL A 51 5.01 0.98 -6.36
N ASP A 52 5.77 1.12 -7.43
CA ASP A 52 5.22 0.87 -8.77
C ASP A 52 5.09 -0.62 -9.05
N SER A 53 6.04 -1.43 -8.59
CA SER A 53 6.06 -2.88 -8.74
C SER A 53 6.62 -3.60 -7.53
N VAL A 54 6.26 -4.88 -7.37
CA VAL A 54 6.93 -5.80 -6.43
C VAL A 54 8.44 -5.89 -6.70
N ALA A 55 8.87 -5.66 -7.95
CA ALA A 55 10.28 -5.62 -8.34
C ALA A 55 11.08 -4.53 -7.62
N ASP A 56 10.42 -3.48 -7.10
CA ASP A 56 11.07 -2.36 -6.41
C ASP A 56 11.27 -2.64 -4.90
N LEU A 57 10.68 -3.73 -4.39
CA LEU A 57 10.76 -4.09 -2.96
C LEU A 57 12.18 -4.40 -2.45
N PRO A 58 13.06 -5.11 -3.18
CA PRO A 58 14.40 -5.40 -2.68
C PRO A 58 15.17 -4.13 -2.34
N GLU A 59 15.16 -3.14 -3.23
CA GLU A 59 15.79 -1.82 -2.99
C GLU A 59 15.13 -1.08 -1.83
N PHE A 60 13.80 -1.17 -1.72
CA PHE A 60 13.03 -0.54 -0.65
C PHE A 60 13.30 -1.13 0.75
N LEU A 61 13.42 -2.46 0.86
CA LEU A 61 13.59 -3.17 2.14
C LEU A 61 15.04 -3.17 2.64
N GLU A 62 16.02 -3.01 1.76
CA GLU A 62 17.45 -2.94 2.13
C GLU A 62 17.84 -1.58 2.75
N LEU A 63 16.95 -0.58 2.71
CA LEU A 63 17.16 0.76 3.26
C LEU A 63 16.56 0.96 4.67
N GLY A 64 15.91 -0.07 5.24
CA GLY A 64 15.18 -0.02 6.52
C GLY A 64 15.86 -0.73 7.67
#